data_AF-A0A2N6EJU4-F1
#
_entry.id   AF-A0A2N6EJU4-F1
#
_cell.length_a   1.000
_cell.length_b   1.000
_cell.length_c   1.000
_cell.angle_alpha   90.00
_cell.angle_beta   90.00
_cell.angle_gamma   90.00
#
_symmetry.space_group_name_H-M   'P 1'
#
loop_
_entity.id
_entity.type
_entity.pdbx_description
1 polymer ?
#
loop_
_entity_poly.entity_id
_entity_poly.type
_entity_poly.pdbx_seq_one_letter_code
_entity_poly.pdbx_strand_id
1 'polypeptide(L)'
;FCLDALPAFAGAGCVTAACHPDFGTGANLHAPVAGGECDACHESAGLKHPGPGSMKLVAIGSLLCAQCHERPSGDYVHGPVRTGRCDYCHDPHRGQQQDLINQAGNGVCFACHGGIRQINDGAVSRHQPVAEGHCWDCHAPHASQYRPFLQAAYPRELYVPYQADEFALCFECHDPEGFESEYTLTATGFRNGSRNLHWFHLQRPGKARVCRNCHGVHGADQPYLLMKRVPDFGDWDIPLEWVQDGSTNTCYVGCHNPKSYAKDRYVPNP
;
A
#
# COMPACT_ATOMS: atom_id res chain seq x y z
N PHE A 1 51.11 -6.87 -20.47
CA PHE A 1 52.17 -6.37 -19.55
C PHE A 1 51.65 -5.14 -18.81
N CYS A 2 50.96 -5.35 -17.68
CA CYS A 2 50.94 -4.37 -16.60
C CYS A 2 51.61 -5.09 -15.44
N LEU A 3 52.94 -5.07 -15.50
CA LEU A 3 53.83 -5.45 -14.42
C LEU A 3 53.70 -4.38 -13.32
N ASP A 4 53.80 -4.88 -12.09
CA ASP A 4 54.26 -4.18 -10.91
C ASP A 4 53.33 -3.14 -10.27
N ALA A 5 52.78 -3.58 -9.13
CA ALA A 5 52.66 -2.80 -7.91
C ALA A 5 52.26 -1.33 -8.08
N LEU A 6 50.96 -1.08 -8.24
CA LEU A 6 50.42 0.08 -7.55
C LEU A 6 50.61 -0.17 -6.05
N PRO A 7 51.10 0.83 -5.28
CA PRO A 7 51.26 0.67 -3.85
C PRO A 7 49.92 0.25 -3.27
N ALA A 8 49.95 -0.58 -2.24
CA ALA A 8 48.78 -0.86 -1.44
C ALA A 8 48.05 0.47 -1.21
N PHE A 9 46.76 0.53 -1.56
CA PHE A 9 45.84 1.63 -1.23
C PHE A 9 45.61 1.70 0.30
N ALA A 10 46.67 1.47 1.10
CA ALA A 10 46.68 1.62 2.53
C ALA A 10 46.58 3.11 2.84
N GLY A 11 45.36 3.57 3.11
CA GLY A 11 45.07 4.94 3.57
C GLY A 11 44.14 5.76 2.67
N ALA A 12 43.81 5.30 1.46
CA ALA A 12 42.70 5.86 0.70
C ALA A 12 41.42 5.09 1.05
N GLY A 13 40.37 5.78 1.48
CA GLY A 13 39.06 5.15 1.71
C GLY A 13 38.53 4.44 0.47
N CYS A 14 37.47 3.63 0.62
CA CYS A 14 36.94 2.81 -0.47
C CYS A 14 36.46 3.61 -1.69
N VAL A 15 36.07 4.88 -1.52
CA VAL A 15 35.58 5.77 -2.58
C VAL A 15 36.65 6.79 -2.98
N THR A 16 37.12 6.69 -4.22
CA THR A 16 38.06 7.64 -4.85
C THR A 16 37.66 7.90 -6.29
N ALA A 17 38.28 8.87 -6.96
CA ALA A 17 38.07 9.08 -8.40
C ALA A 17 38.48 7.86 -9.25
N ALA A 18 39.41 7.04 -8.78
CA ALA A 18 39.92 5.87 -9.50
C ALA A 18 39.19 4.57 -9.15
N CYS A 19 38.57 4.47 -7.96
CA CYS A 19 37.95 3.25 -7.46
C CYS A 19 36.63 3.59 -6.76
N HIS A 20 35.54 2.93 -7.17
CA HIS A 20 34.20 3.06 -6.59
C HIS A 20 33.60 4.50 -6.53
N PRO A 21 33.80 5.37 -7.54
CA PRO A 21 33.34 6.78 -7.50
C PRO A 21 31.81 6.93 -7.34
N ASP A 22 31.04 5.91 -7.75
CA ASP A 22 29.59 5.98 -7.73
C ASP A 22 29.01 5.78 -6.31
N PHE A 23 29.69 5.12 -5.39
CA PHE A 23 29.09 4.75 -4.10
C PHE A 23 28.96 5.93 -3.12
N GLY A 24 29.81 6.96 -3.22
CA GLY A 24 29.78 8.13 -2.33
C GLY A 24 29.03 9.33 -2.87
N THR A 25 28.26 9.19 -3.95
CA THR A 25 27.59 10.31 -4.63
C THR A 25 26.11 10.02 -4.89
N GLY A 26 25.28 11.06 -4.89
CA GLY A 26 23.84 10.97 -5.16
C GLY A 26 22.95 11.48 -4.02
N ALA A 27 21.65 11.54 -4.28
CA ALA A 27 20.63 11.84 -3.27
C ALA A 27 20.31 10.56 -2.47
N ASN A 28 19.78 10.73 -1.25
CA ASN A 28 19.36 9.64 -0.36
C ASN A 28 20.45 8.59 -0.11
N LEU A 29 21.70 9.05 0.11
CA LEU A 29 22.77 8.17 0.57
C LEU A 29 22.45 7.64 1.95
N HIS A 30 22.66 6.34 2.15
CA HIS A 30 22.58 5.76 3.48
C HIS A 30 23.69 6.33 4.36
N ALA A 31 23.40 6.63 5.64
CA ALA A 31 24.33 7.34 6.52
C ALA A 31 25.74 6.71 6.61
N PRO A 32 25.90 5.38 6.79
CA PRO A 32 27.24 4.77 6.79
C PRO A 32 27.98 4.95 5.46
N VAL A 33 27.25 5.01 4.35
CA VAL A 33 27.82 5.18 3.00
C VAL A 33 28.25 6.63 2.79
N ALA A 34 27.45 7.60 3.24
CA ALA A 34 27.82 9.01 3.24
C ALA A 34 29.04 9.29 4.14
N GLY A 35 29.19 8.54 5.24
CA GLY A 35 30.34 8.60 6.15
C GLY A 35 31.60 7.87 5.65
N GLY A 36 31.50 7.08 4.57
CA GLY A 36 32.60 6.25 4.08
C GLY A 36 32.90 5.02 4.95
N GLU A 37 31.96 4.63 5.82
CA GLU A 37 32.02 3.50 6.75
C GLU A 37 31.70 2.18 6.04
N CYS A 38 32.42 1.90 4.94
CA CYS A 38 32.16 0.73 4.11
C CYS A 38 32.40 -0.58 4.86
N ASP A 39 33.29 -0.57 5.84
CA ASP A 39 33.66 -1.70 6.69
C ASP A 39 32.59 -2.09 7.72
N ALA A 40 31.61 -1.21 7.97
CA ALA A 40 30.43 -1.55 8.77
C ALA A 40 29.57 -2.66 8.13
N CYS A 41 29.63 -2.77 6.80
CA CYS A 41 28.85 -3.76 6.03
C CYS A 41 29.71 -4.72 5.23
N HIS A 42 30.89 -4.29 4.77
CA HIS A 42 31.76 -5.05 3.89
C HIS A 42 33.09 -5.40 4.55
N GLU A 43 33.62 -6.56 4.23
CA GLU A 43 34.98 -6.93 4.61
C GLU A 43 35.68 -7.63 3.45
N SER A 44 37.01 -7.66 3.50
CA SER A 44 37.80 -8.41 2.53
C SER A 44 37.46 -9.91 2.64
N ALA A 45 37.30 -10.57 1.50
CA ALA A 45 37.19 -12.01 1.43
C ALA A 45 38.55 -12.73 1.51
N GLY A 46 39.65 -12.01 1.77
CA GLY A 46 41.02 -12.55 1.72
C GLY A 46 41.53 -12.78 0.29
N LEU A 47 40.78 -12.30 -0.71
CA LEU A 47 41.15 -12.36 -2.13
C LEU A 47 41.75 -11.03 -2.58
N LYS A 48 42.50 -11.06 -3.69
CA LYS A 48 43.06 -9.87 -4.31
C LYS A 48 41.94 -8.90 -4.71
N HIS A 49 42.02 -7.65 -4.21
CA HIS A 49 41.13 -6.55 -4.57
C HIS A 49 41.88 -5.51 -5.42
N PRO A 50 41.32 -5.03 -6.56
CA PRO A 50 40.02 -5.40 -7.12
C PRO A 50 40.02 -6.81 -7.74
N GLY A 51 38.89 -7.51 -7.60
CA GLY A 51 38.65 -8.85 -8.14
C GLY A 51 37.26 -9.38 -7.79
N PRO A 52 36.68 -10.31 -8.59
CA PRO A 52 35.37 -10.89 -8.29
C PRO A 52 35.33 -11.55 -6.91
N GLY A 53 34.31 -11.22 -6.11
CA GLY A 53 34.15 -11.76 -4.76
C GLY A 53 35.23 -11.31 -3.75
N SER A 54 36.07 -10.32 -4.09
CA SER A 54 37.11 -9.82 -3.20
C SER A 54 36.60 -9.10 -1.95
N MET A 55 35.33 -8.66 -1.99
CA MET A 55 34.59 -8.14 -0.86
C MET A 55 33.39 -9.05 -0.57
N LYS A 56 33.07 -9.23 0.71
CA LYS A 56 31.89 -9.94 1.19
C LYS A 56 31.14 -9.08 2.22
N LEU A 57 29.91 -9.48 2.55
CA LEU A 57 29.17 -8.88 3.66
C LEU A 57 29.65 -9.45 4.99
N VAL A 58 29.73 -8.62 6.02
CA VAL A 58 30.11 -9.05 7.39
C VAL A 58 29.03 -9.91 8.06
N ALA A 59 27.79 -9.83 7.58
CA ALA A 59 26.68 -10.68 7.99
C ALA A 59 25.72 -10.95 6.83
N ILE A 60 24.92 -12.01 6.93
CA ILE A 60 24.03 -12.46 5.84
C ILE A 60 22.65 -11.81 5.91
N GLY A 61 22.17 -11.28 4.78
CA GLY A 61 20.82 -10.75 4.62
C GLY A 61 20.41 -9.79 5.74
N SER A 62 19.21 -9.96 6.30
CA SER A 62 18.71 -9.10 7.39
C SER A 62 19.56 -9.07 8.66
N LEU A 63 20.45 -10.05 8.91
CA LEU A 63 21.33 -9.99 10.08
C LEU A 63 22.31 -8.83 9.98
N LEU A 64 22.71 -8.46 8.76
CA LEU A 64 23.53 -7.28 8.52
C LEU A 64 22.82 -6.00 8.96
N CYS A 65 21.58 -5.84 8.51
CA CYS A 65 20.75 -4.67 8.84
C CYS A 65 20.45 -4.61 10.34
N ALA A 66 20.21 -5.78 10.96
CA ALA A 66 19.86 -5.91 12.37
C ALA A 66 21.00 -5.54 13.34
N GLN A 67 22.22 -5.30 12.84
CA GLN A 67 23.30 -4.75 13.66
C GLN A 67 23.01 -3.31 14.11
N CYS A 68 22.19 -2.57 13.35
CA CYS A 68 21.86 -1.17 13.63
C CYS A 68 20.35 -0.90 13.62
N HIS A 69 19.57 -1.58 12.78
CA HIS A 69 18.13 -1.36 12.64
C HIS A 69 17.32 -2.43 13.36
N GLU A 70 16.32 -2.00 14.11
CA GLU A 70 15.35 -2.93 14.67
C GLU A 70 14.61 -3.66 13.54
N ARG A 71 14.42 -4.97 13.73
CA ARG A 71 13.66 -5.76 12.77
C ARG A 71 12.17 -5.48 12.95
N PRO A 72 11.45 -5.10 11.88
CA PRO A 72 10.01 -4.94 11.97
C PRO A 72 9.35 -6.23 12.49
N SER A 73 8.39 -6.07 13.39
CA SER A 73 7.68 -7.17 14.03
C SER A 73 6.17 -6.93 14.04
N GLY A 74 5.40 -8.01 14.18
CA GLY A 74 3.94 -8.01 14.17
C GLY A 74 3.41 -9.42 13.90
N ASP A 75 2.11 -9.62 14.10
CA ASP A 75 1.47 -10.93 13.91
C ASP A 75 1.58 -11.42 12.46
N TYR A 76 1.62 -10.48 11.52
CA TYR A 76 1.75 -10.73 10.10
C TYR A 76 2.94 -9.97 9.55
N VAL A 77 4.01 -10.71 9.24
CA VAL A 77 5.22 -10.16 8.61
C VAL A 77 5.18 -10.40 7.11
N HIS A 78 5.40 -9.34 6.33
CA HIS A 78 5.40 -9.38 4.87
C HIS A 78 6.51 -10.28 4.34
N GLY A 79 6.26 -10.96 3.21
CA GLY A 79 7.13 -12.02 2.67
C GLY A 79 8.61 -11.64 2.54
N PRO A 80 8.95 -10.53 1.86
CA PRO A 80 10.33 -10.05 1.75
C PRO A 80 11.01 -9.78 3.09
N VAL A 81 10.28 -9.20 4.05
CA VAL A 81 10.81 -8.92 5.40
C VAL A 81 11.04 -10.22 6.16
N ARG A 82 10.11 -11.17 6.07
CA ARG A 82 10.21 -12.50 6.71
C ARG A 82 11.42 -13.29 6.22
N THR A 83 11.77 -13.17 4.94
CA THR A 83 12.95 -13.82 4.34
C THR A 83 14.23 -12.98 4.46
N GLY A 84 14.16 -11.83 5.12
CA GLY A 84 15.30 -10.95 5.37
C GLY A 84 15.83 -10.25 4.12
N ARG A 85 14.98 -10.07 3.11
CA ARG A 85 15.26 -9.40 1.83
C ARG A 85 14.85 -7.94 1.87
N CYS A 86 15.50 -7.18 2.75
CA CYS A 86 15.35 -5.73 2.85
C CYS A 86 15.71 -5.04 1.52
N ASP A 87 16.66 -5.64 0.80
CA ASP A 87 17.22 -5.18 -0.48
C ASP A 87 16.24 -5.24 -1.67
N TYR A 88 15.09 -5.89 -1.51
CA TYR A 88 14.05 -5.89 -2.55
C TYR A 88 13.33 -4.55 -2.69
N CYS A 89 13.23 -3.79 -1.60
CA CYS A 89 12.56 -2.50 -1.59
C CYS A 89 13.54 -1.36 -1.29
N HIS A 90 14.55 -1.61 -0.46
CA HIS A 90 15.56 -0.62 -0.07
C HIS A 90 16.87 -0.86 -0.82
N ASP A 91 17.53 0.20 -1.26
CA ASP A 91 18.91 0.16 -1.71
C ASP A 91 19.83 0.56 -0.54
N PRO A 92 20.61 -0.38 0.04
CA PRO A 92 21.42 -0.11 1.23
C PRO A 92 22.57 0.88 0.98
N HIS A 93 22.85 1.23 -0.28
CA HIS A 93 23.80 2.27 -0.64
C HIS A 93 23.11 3.62 -0.85
N ARG A 94 22.13 3.66 -1.75
CA ARG A 94 21.41 4.89 -2.11
C ARG A 94 20.02 4.59 -2.68
N GLY A 95 18.97 5.07 -2.02
CA GLY A 95 17.62 4.97 -2.57
C GLY A 95 17.38 5.96 -3.71
N GLN A 96 16.43 5.63 -4.58
CA GLN A 96 15.87 6.63 -5.50
C GLN A 96 14.96 7.61 -4.76
N GLN A 97 14.38 7.19 -3.63
CA GLN A 97 13.49 7.98 -2.78
C GLN A 97 14.00 8.03 -1.33
N GLN A 98 13.28 8.78 -0.49
CA GLN A 98 13.45 8.75 0.96
C GLN A 98 13.37 7.31 1.49
N ASP A 99 13.93 7.10 2.68
CA ASP A 99 14.03 5.78 3.34
C ASP A 99 14.70 4.72 2.48
N LEU A 100 15.56 5.14 1.56
CA LEU A 100 16.33 4.29 0.66
C LEU A 100 15.48 3.48 -0.33
N ILE A 101 14.22 3.85 -0.59
CA ILE A 101 13.37 3.05 -1.48
C ILE A 101 13.92 3.09 -2.92
N ASN A 102 14.02 1.92 -3.54
CA ASN A 102 14.68 1.73 -4.83
C ASN A 102 13.82 2.11 -6.05
N GLN A 103 12.53 2.39 -5.86
CA GLN A 103 11.57 2.78 -6.90
C GLN A 103 10.61 3.85 -6.39
N ALA A 104 10.13 4.71 -7.28
CA ALA A 104 9.19 5.77 -6.94
C ALA A 104 7.73 5.27 -6.83
N GLY A 105 6.98 5.84 -5.89
CA GLY A 105 5.54 5.64 -5.72
C GLY A 105 5.13 4.16 -5.71
N ASN A 106 4.09 3.83 -6.49
CA ASN A 106 3.57 2.47 -6.60
C ASN A 106 4.57 1.45 -7.21
N GLY A 107 5.65 1.90 -7.86
CA GLY A 107 6.56 1.02 -8.60
C GLY A 107 7.14 -0.10 -7.74
N VAL A 108 7.55 0.24 -6.51
CA VAL A 108 8.11 -0.74 -5.56
C VAL A 108 7.11 -1.86 -5.22
N CYS A 109 5.83 -1.53 -5.09
CA CYS A 109 4.77 -2.48 -4.79
C CYS A 109 4.37 -3.29 -6.05
N PHE A 110 4.20 -2.61 -7.18
CA PHE A 110 3.75 -3.20 -8.43
C PHE A 110 4.77 -4.13 -9.10
N ALA A 111 6.05 -4.04 -8.71
CA ALA A 111 7.08 -4.99 -9.11
C ALA A 111 6.69 -6.46 -8.79
N CYS A 112 5.87 -6.68 -7.76
CA CYS A 112 5.36 -8.01 -7.40
C CYS A 112 3.82 -8.08 -7.36
N HIS A 113 3.14 -7.02 -6.93
CA HIS A 113 1.67 -6.97 -6.81
C HIS A 113 0.98 -6.63 -8.14
N GLY A 114 1.27 -7.41 -9.18
CA GLY A 114 0.78 -7.16 -10.54
C GLY A 114 -0.75 -7.17 -10.69
N GLY A 115 -1.48 -7.96 -9.88
CA GLY A 115 -2.94 -7.95 -9.88
C GLY A 115 -3.53 -6.62 -9.40
N ILE A 116 -2.94 -6.02 -8.36
CA ILE A 116 -3.34 -4.70 -7.87
C ILE A 116 -3.00 -3.63 -8.90
N ARG A 117 -1.83 -3.74 -9.54
CA ARG A 117 -1.48 -2.87 -10.68
C ARG A 117 -2.54 -2.93 -11.77
N GLN A 118 -2.98 -4.11 -12.17
CA GLN A 118 -4.00 -4.27 -13.22
C GLN A 118 -5.34 -3.60 -12.84
N ILE A 119 -5.78 -3.76 -11.59
CA ILE A 119 -6.97 -3.07 -11.07
C ILE A 119 -6.78 -1.56 -11.16
N ASN A 120 -5.66 -1.04 -10.64
CA ASN A 120 -5.38 0.38 -10.63
C ASN A 120 -5.25 0.97 -12.04
N ASP A 121 -4.51 0.32 -12.94
CA ASP A 121 -4.28 0.78 -14.31
C ASP A 121 -5.61 0.82 -15.10
N GLY A 122 -6.50 -0.15 -14.88
CA GLY A 122 -7.82 -0.24 -15.52
C GLY A 122 -8.94 0.53 -14.82
N ALA A 123 -8.68 1.17 -13.68
CA ALA A 123 -9.71 1.83 -12.89
C ALA A 123 -10.26 3.11 -13.55
N VAL A 124 -11.58 3.27 -13.48
CA VAL A 124 -12.30 4.52 -13.80
C VAL A 124 -12.16 5.53 -12.67
N SER A 125 -12.16 5.06 -11.42
CA SER A 125 -11.92 5.89 -10.25
C SER A 125 -10.93 5.22 -9.28
N ARG A 126 -10.09 6.02 -8.64
CA ARG A 126 -9.01 5.57 -7.77
C ARG A 126 -9.08 6.29 -6.44
N HIS A 127 -8.77 5.57 -5.36
CA HIS A 127 -8.55 6.19 -4.07
C HIS A 127 -7.30 7.05 -4.16
N GLN A 128 -7.32 8.27 -3.60
CA GLN A 128 -6.23 9.24 -3.81
C GLN A 128 -4.85 8.69 -3.40
N PRO A 129 -4.65 8.13 -2.18
CA PRO A 129 -3.42 7.42 -1.81
C PRO A 129 -2.91 6.42 -2.85
N VAL A 130 -3.80 5.61 -3.45
CA VAL A 130 -3.40 4.63 -4.47
C VAL A 130 -3.00 5.32 -5.77
N ALA A 131 -3.71 6.37 -6.18
CA ALA A 131 -3.36 7.17 -7.35
C ALA A 131 -1.99 7.88 -7.20
N GLU A 132 -1.65 8.28 -5.99
CA GLU A 132 -0.43 9.04 -5.66
C GLU A 132 0.78 8.15 -5.32
N GLY A 133 0.58 6.84 -5.15
CA GLY A 133 1.69 5.94 -4.83
C GLY A 133 1.85 5.63 -3.35
N HIS A 134 0.96 6.10 -2.50
CA HIS A 134 1.03 5.99 -1.05
C HIS A 134 0.28 4.74 -0.57
N CYS A 135 0.71 3.56 -1.05
CA CYS A 135 0.14 2.28 -0.59
C CYS A 135 0.23 2.14 0.94
N TRP A 136 1.28 2.73 1.52
CA TRP A 136 1.54 2.70 2.94
C TRP A 136 0.54 3.50 3.76
N ASP A 137 -0.24 4.42 3.19
CA ASP A 137 -1.26 5.15 3.98
C ASP A 137 -2.33 4.21 4.54
N CYS A 138 -2.58 3.09 3.88
CA CYS A 138 -3.49 2.05 4.37
C CYS A 138 -2.77 0.76 4.78
N HIS A 139 -1.58 0.50 4.24
CA HIS A 139 -0.83 -0.72 4.50
C HIS A 139 0.43 -0.49 5.35
N ALA A 140 0.78 -1.46 6.18
CA ALA A 140 2.08 -1.51 6.84
C ALA A 140 3.01 -2.46 6.06
N PRO A 141 3.89 -1.95 5.16
CA PRO A 141 4.61 -2.76 4.17
C PRO A 141 5.61 -3.77 4.77
N HIS A 142 5.94 -3.63 6.05
CA HIS A 142 6.84 -4.53 6.76
C HIS A 142 6.10 -5.61 7.54
N ALA A 143 5.25 -5.20 8.49
CA ALA A 143 4.49 -6.08 9.35
C ALA A 143 3.27 -5.35 9.91
N SER A 144 2.23 -6.10 10.26
CA SER A 144 1.01 -5.57 10.88
C SER A 144 0.36 -6.58 11.82
N GLN A 145 -0.47 -6.09 12.73
CA GLN A 145 -1.44 -6.87 13.50
C GLN A 145 -2.74 -7.15 12.70
N TYR A 146 -2.95 -6.47 11.57
CA TYR A 146 -4.17 -6.54 10.76
C TYR A 146 -3.85 -7.13 9.38
N ARG A 147 -4.61 -8.15 8.94
CA ARG A 147 -4.49 -8.72 7.59
C ARG A 147 -5.27 -7.89 6.55
N PRO A 148 -4.76 -7.74 5.31
CA PRO A 148 -3.48 -8.21 4.78
C PRO A 148 -2.42 -7.10 4.88
N PHE A 149 -1.89 -6.86 6.09
CA PHE A 149 -0.94 -5.80 6.38
C PHE A 149 -1.56 -4.39 6.39
N LEU A 150 -2.68 -4.19 7.07
CA LEU A 150 -3.34 -2.88 7.19
C LEU A 150 -2.76 -2.05 8.35
N GLN A 151 -2.85 -0.73 8.30
CA GLN A 151 -2.39 0.13 9.41
C GLN A 151 -3.31 0.04 10.64
N ALA A 152 -4.62 -0.14 10.41
CA ALA A 152 -5.64 -0.23 11.44
C ALA A 152 -6.68 -1.31 11.10
N ALA A 153 -7.62 -1.51 12.02
CA ALA A 153 -8.66 -2.51 11.88
C ALA A 153 -9.58 -2.25 10.67
N TYR A 154 -9.91 -3.34 9.98
CA TYR A 154 -10.95 -3.39 8.96
C TYR A 154 -11.50 -4.82 8.85
N PRO A 155 -12.82 -5.05 8.83
CA PRO A 155 -13.41 -6.38 8.82
C PRO A 155 -13.10 -7.14 7.52
N ARG A 156 -12.76 -8.43 7.61
CA ARG A 156 -12.49 -9.25 6.41
C ARG A 156 -13.78 -9.76 5.78
N GLU A 157 -14.76 -10.05 6.61
CA GLU A 157 -16.06 -10.59 6.25
C GLU A 157 -16.91 -9.52 5.56
N LEU A 158 -17.76 -9.98 4.62
CA LEU A 158 -18.67 -9.10 3.87
C LEU A 158 -19.91 -8.68 4.67
N TYR A 159 -20.16 -9.32 5.81
CA TYR A 159 -21.24 -8.98 6.71
C TYR A 159 -20.75 -8.99 8.16
N VAL A 160 -20.65 -7.81 8.75
CA VAL A 160 -20.34 -7.63 10.17
C VAL A 160 -21.26 -6.55 10.74
N PRO A 161 -21.72 -6.66 12.00
CA PRO A 161 -22.39 -5.55 12.67
C PRO A 161 -21.51 -4.30 12.64
N TYR A 162 -22.11 -3.15 12.38
CA TYR A 162 -21.36 -1.90 12.42
C TYR A 162 -20.86 -1.61 13.84
N GLN A 163 -19.55 -1.42 13.97
CA GLN A 163 -18.85 -0.93 15.16
C GLN A 163 -17.72 -0.03 14.66
N ALA A 164 -17.65 1.22 15.11
CA ALA A 164 -16.79 2.22 14.47
C ALA A 164 -15.28 1.86 14.52
N ASP A 165 -14.86 1.22 15.61
CA ASP A 165 -13.50 0.71 15.82
C ASP A 165 -13.12 -0.40 14.83
N GLU A 166 -14.05 -1.25 14.41
CA GLU A 166 -13.81 -2.26 13.38
C GLU A 166 -13.50 -1.63 12.01
N PHE A 167 -13.89 -0.37 11.77
CA PHE A 167 -13.60 0.37 10.53
C PHE A 167 -12.54 1.46 10.70
N ALA A 168 -11.74 1.40 11.78
CA ALA A 168 -10.75 2.42 12.13
C ALA A 168 -9.88 2.85 10.95
N LEU A 169 -9.43 1.92 10.10
CA LEU A 169 -8.63 2.22 8.90
C LEU A 169 -9.29 3.25 7.98
N CYS A 170 -10.60 3.16 7.78
CA CYS A 170 -11.31 4.09 6.90
C CYS A 170 -11.50 5.44 7.58
N PHE A 171 -11.74 5.44 8.89
CA PHE A 171 -12.06 6.65 9.66
C PHE A 171 -10.85 7.49 10.04
N GLU A 172 -9.64 7.05 9.71
CA GLU A 172 -8.46 7.93 9.67
C GLU A 172 -8.63 9.08 8.67
N CYS A 173 -9.46 8.90 7.63
CA CYS A 173 -9.69 9.91 6.59
C CYS A 173 -11.17 10.21 6.33
N HIS A 174 -12.07 9.23 6.47
CA HIS A 174 -13.49 9.39 6.22
C HIS A 174 -14.26 9.75 7.48
N ASP A 175 -15.08 10.80 7.41
CA ASP A 175 -15.89 11.23 8.55
C ASP A 175 -16.98 10.18 8.88
N PRO A 176 -17.01 9.62 10.11
CA PRO A 176 -18.03 8.66 10.53
C PRO A 176 -19.47 9.20 10.45
N GLU A 177 -19.69 10.52 10.50
CA GLU A 177 -21.03 11.13 10.43
C GLU A 177 -21.79 10.68 9.17
N GLY A 178 -21.07 10.50 8.06
CA GLY A 178 -21.62 10.02 6.78
C GLY A 178 -22.21 8.61 6.84
N PHE A 179 -21.98 7.86 7.91
CA PHE A 179 -22.34 6.46 8.07
C PHE A 179 -23.20 6.19 9.32
N GLU A 180 -23.09 7.03 10.34
CA GLU A 180 -23.76 6.85 11.64
C GLU A 180 -25.13 7.52 11.73
N SER A 181 -25.38 8.57 10.94
CA SER A 181 -26.66 9.29 10.95
C SER A 181 -27.67 8.69 9.97
N GLU A 182 -28.87 8.30 10.45
CA GLU A 182 -29.95 7.81 9.58
C GLU A 182 -30.44 8.87 8.58
N TYR A 183 -30.37 10.14 8.97
CA TYR A 183 -30.75 11.27 8.14
C TYR A 183 -29.65 12.33 8.13
N THR A 184 -29.36 12.89 6.95
CA THR A 184 -28.40 13.99 6.78
C THR A 184 -28.67 14.74 5.48
N LEU A 185 -28.23 16.00 5.40
CA LEU A 185 -28.24 16.79 4.17
C LEU A 185 -26.82 17.07 3.65
N THR A 186 -25.80 16.87 4.48
CA THR A 186 -24.43 17.35 4.25
C THR A 186 -23.39 16.25 4.30
N ALA A 187 -23.54 15.26 5.18
CA ALA A 187 -22.49 14.30 5.49
C ALA A 187 -22.18 13.33 4.33
N THR A 188 -23.12 13.13 3.40
CA THR A 188 -22.88 12.29 2.22
C THR A 188 -23.77 12.64 1.04
N GLY A 189 -23.33 12.30 -0.17
CA GLY A 189 -24.12 12.41 -1.41
C GLY A 189 -25.00 11.19 -1.69
N PHE A 190 -24.74 10.04 -1.07
CA PHE A 190 -25.51 8.82 -1.28
C PHE A 190 -26.79 8.83 -0.42
N ARG A 191 -27.80 9.56 -0.90
CA ARG A 191 -29.05 9.82 -0.15
C ARG A 191 -30.28 9.78 -1.02
N ASN A 192 -31.41 9.42 -0.42
CA ASN A 192 -32.74 9.58 -1.01
C ASN A 192 -33.54 10.65 -0.24
N GLY A 193 -33.58 11.88 -0.74
CA GLY A 193 -33.93 13.04 0.07
C GLY A 193 -32.93 13.18 1.23
N SER A 194 -33.42 13.37 2.46
CA SER A 194 -32.57 13.40 3.67
C SER A 194 -32.12 12.02 4.15
N ARG A 195 -32.69 10.93 3.62
CA ARG A 195 -32.38 9.58 4.11
C ARG A 195 -30.98 9.17 3.67
N ASN A 196 -30.12 8.85 4.65
CA ASN A 196 -28.77 8.38 4.40
C ASN A 196 -28.77 6.91 3.96
N LEU A 197 -28.33 6.67 2.73
CA LEU A 197 -28.27 5.31 2.19
C LEU A 197 -27.01 4.56 2.63
N HIS A 198 -25.93 5.24 3.04
CA HIS A 198 -24.79 4.56 3.67
C HIS A 198 -25.23 3.93 5.00
N TRP A 199 -25.80 4.73 5.90
CA TRP A 199 -26.36 4.26 7.17
C TRP A 199 -27.27 3.04 6.97
N PHE A 200 -28.19 3.13 6.00
CA PHE A 200 -29.12 2.05 5.70
C PHE A 200 -28.45 0.74 5.26
N HIS A 201 -27.25 0.77 4.68
CA HIS A 201 -26.53 -0.44 4.30
C HIS A 201 -25.62 -0.95 5.42
N LEU A 202 -25.03 -0.05 6.21
CA LEU A 202 -24.11 -0.38 7.29
C LEU A 202 -24.83 -0.81 8.58
N GLN A 203 -26.02 -0.30 8.85
CA GLN A 203 -26.69 -0.47 10.16
C GLN A 203 -27.81 -1.52 10.14
N ARG A 204 -27.91 -2.34 9.08
CA ARG A 204 -28.96 -3.37 8.94
C ARG A 204 -28.72 -4.53 9.90
N PRO A 205 -29.63 -4.82 10.85
CA PRO A 205 -29.49 -5.96 11.74
C PRO A 205 -29.35 -7.28 10.96
N GLY A 206 -28.28 -8.03 11.21
CA GLY A 206 -27.97 -9.31 10.56
C GLY A 206 -27.59 -9.24 9.07
N LYS A 207 -27.59 -8.04 8.46
CA LYS A 207 -27.24 -7.83 7.05
C LYS A 207 -26.47 -6.52 6.83
N ALA A 208 -25.70 -6.09 7.82
CA ALA A 208 -24.85 -4.92 7.78
C ALA A 208 -23.68 -5.18 6.82
N ARG A 209 -23.43 -4.25 5.88
CA ARG A 209 -22.39 -4.36 4.85
C ARG A 209 -21.16 -3.58 5.28
N VAL A 210 -20.03 -3.99 4.77
CA VAL A 210 -18.76 -3.27 4.84
C VAL A 210 -18.54 -2.41 3.59
N CYS A 211 -17.67 -1.42 3.66
CA CYS A 211 -17.40 -0.50 2.55
C CYS A 211 -16.99 -1.25 1.26
N ARG A 212 -16.20 -2.33 1.40
CA ARG A 212 -15.75 -3.19 0.30
C ARG A 212 -16.86 -4.03 -0.36
N ASN A 213 -18.09 -4.03 0.16
CA ASN A 213 -19.22 -4.59 -0.58
C ASN A 213 -19.58 -3.77 -1.83
N CYS A 214 -19.20 -2.50 -1.87
CA CYS A 214 -19.51 -1.64 -3.01
C CYS A 214 -18.24 -0.98 -3.57
N HIS A 215 -17.28 -0.66 -2.70
CA HIS A 215 -16.13 0.15 -3.04
C HIS A 215 -14.86 -0.65 -3.33
N GLY A 216 -14.23 -0.38 -4.47
CA GLY A 216 -12.92 -0.89 -4.86
C GLY A 216 -11.82 0.00 -4.30
N VAL A 217 -11.25 -0.38 -3.15
CA VAL A 217 -10.25 0.43 -2.42
C VAL A 217 -8.93 0.61 -3.20
N HIS A 218 -8.59 -0.34 -4.07
CA HIS A 218 -7.42 -0.27 -4.95
C HIS A 218 -7.72 0.36 -6.32
N GLY A 219 -8.96 0.81 -6.53
CA GLY A 219 -9.49 1.24 -7.81
C GLY A 219 -10.78 0.50 -8.15
N ALA A 220 -11.64 1.16 -8.92
CA ALA A 220 -12.92 0.63 -9.33
C ALA A 220 -13.29 1.04 -10.76
N ASP A 221 -14.17 0.28 -11.37
CA ASP A 221 -14.55 0.36 -12.78
C ASP A 221 -15.76 1.29 -13.07
N GLN A 222 -16.26 1.96 -12.03
CA GLN A 222 -17.29 3.01 -12.11
C GLN A 222 -16.85 4.26 -11.31
N PRO A 223 -17.56 5.40 -11.45
CA PRO A 223 -17.36 6.56 -10.59
C PRO A 223 -17.56 6.24 -9.10
N TYR A 224 -17.02 7.11 -8.22
CA TYR A 224 -17.17 7.01 -6.76
C TYR A 224 -16.67 5.70 -6.16
N LEU A 225 -15.63 5.12 -6.76
CA LEU A 225 -15.02 3.84 -6.36
C LEU A 225 -15.99 2.66 -6.42
N LEU A 226 -17.08 2.73 -7.17
CA LEU A 226 -18.04 1.63 -7.25
C LEU A 226 -17.51 0.50 -8.16
N MET A 227 -17.59 -0.75 -7.69
CA MET A 227 -17.18 -1.93 -8.45
C MET A 227 -18.36 -2.48 -9.27
N LYS A 228 -18.15 -2.90 -10.52
CA LYS A 228 -19.16 -3.63 -11.31
C LYS A 228 -19.45 -5.01 -10.77
N ARG A 229 -18.46 -5.60 -10.11
CA ARG A 229 -18.47 -6.97 -9.62
C ARG A 229 -17.88 -6.97 -8.23
N VAL A 230 -18.71 -7.28 -7.24
CA VAL A 230 -18.27 -7.42 -5.85
C VAL A 230 -17.71 -8.83 -5.69
N PRO A 231 -16.40 -8.98 -5.44
CA PRO A 231 -15.79 -10.30 -5.29
C PRO A 231 -16.13 -10.93 -3.94
N ASP A 232 -15.69 -12.17 -3.75
CA ASP A 232 -15.69 -12.90 -2.48
C ASP A 232 -17.09 -13.26 -1.93
N PHE A 233 -18.08 -13.42 -2.80
CA PHE A 233 -19.42 -13.92 -2.44
C PHE A 233 -19.60 -15.41 -2.75
N GLY A 234 -18.69 -16.24 -2.24
CA GLY A 234 -18.60 -17.65 -2.61
C GLY A 234 -18.11 -17.80 -4.05
N ASP A 235 -18.82 -18.59 -4.87
CA ASP A 235 -18.47 -18.80 -6.29
C ASP A 235 -19.08 -17.74 -7.23
N TRP A 236 -19.76 -16.72 -6.68
CA TRP A 236 -20.48 -15.72 -7.46
C TRP A 236 -19.94 -14.31 -7.19
N ASP A 237 -19.73 -13.53 -8.25
CA ASP A 237 -19.54 -12.08 -8.11
C ASP A 237 -20.88 -11.38 -8.19
N ILE A 238 -21.20 -10.54 -7.19
CA ILE A 238 -22.44 -9.77 -7.23
C ILE A 238 -22.30 -8.64 -8.24
N PRO A 239 -23.17 -8.55 -9.27
CA PRO A 239 -23.18 -7.41 -10.18
C PRO A 239 -23.68 -6.17 -9.43
N LEU A 240 -23.03 -5.02 -9.69
CA LEU A 240 -23.42 -3.71 -9.19
C LEU A 240 -23.23 -2.68 -10.29
N GLU A 241 -24.32 -2.10 -10.77
CA GLU A 241 -24.29 -1.03 -11.77
C GLU A 241 -24.96 0.21 -11.21
N TRP A 242 -24.24 1.32 -11.29
CA TRP A 242 -24.72 2.65 -10.93
C TRP A 242 -24.95 3.45 -12.21
N VAL A 243 -26.19 3.94 -12.37
CA VAL A 243 -26.60 4.75 -13.51
C VAL A 243 -27.11 6.08 -13.00
N GLN A 244 -26.64 7.17 -13.61
CA GLN A 244 -27.12 8.52 -13.34
C GLN A 244 -27.93 9.04 -14.54
N ASP A 245 -29.11 9.59 -14.25
CA ASP A 245 -29.96 10.34 -15.19
C ASP A 245 -30.39 11.67 -14.54
N GLY A 246 -29.77 12.75 -15.00
CA GLY A 246 -29.89 14.07 -14.37
C GLY A 246 -29.44 14.04 -12.90
N SER A 247 -30.32 14.44 -11.98
CA SER A 247 -30.07 14.36 -10.53
C SER A 247 -30.52 13.04 -9.90
N THR A 248 -31.09 12.11 -10.67
CA THR A 248 -31.52 10.79 -10.21
C THR A 248 -30.42 9.77 -10.45
N ASN A 249 -30.19 8.93 -9.46
CA ASN A 249 -29.28 7.80 -9.56
C ASN A 249 -30.06 6.50 -9.35
N THR A 250 -29.65 5.42 -10.00
CA THR A 250 -30.24 4.09 -9.81
C THR A 250 -29.15 3.07 -9.62
N CYS A 251 -29.28 2.27 -8.56
CA CYS A 251 -28.41 1.12 -8.32
C CYS A 251 -29.12 -0.16 -8.75
N TYR A 252 -28.52 -0.87 -9.70
CA TYR A 252 -28.88 -2.23 -10.10
C TYR A 252 -27.90 -3.18 -9.44
N VAL A 253 -28.38 -4.01 -8.51
CA VAL A 253 -27.50 -4.90 -7.73
C VAL A 253 -28.11 -6.28 -7.57
N GLY A 254 -27.27 -7.30 -7.45
CA GLY A 254 -27.75 -8.66 -7.14
C GLY A 254 -28.41 -8.80 -5.76
N CYS A 255 -28.26 -7.82 -4.88
CA CYS A 255 -28.76 -7.86 -3.50
C CYS A 255 -30.25 -7.46 -3.33
N HIS A 256 -30.78 -6.61 -4.19
CA HIS A 256 -32.15 -6.09 -4.12
C HIS A 256 -32.63 -5.60 -5.49
N ASN A 257 -33.95 -5.55 -5.71
CA ASN A 257 -34.54 -4.94 -6.91
C ASN A 257 -33.99 -3.52 -7.12
N PRO A 258 -33.86 -3.04 -8.37
CA PRO A 258 -33.30 -1.73 -8.64
C PRO A 258 -33.94 -0.64 -7.78
N LYS A 259 -33.10 0.23 -7.20
CA LYS A 259 -33.55 1.34 -6.37
C LYS A 259 -33.02 2.65 -6.91
N SER A 260 -33.92 3.59 -7.13
CA SER A 260 -33.61 4.95 -7.55
C SER A 260 -33.60 5.91 -6.35
N TYR A 261 -32.71 6.88 -6.39
CA TYR A 261 -32.55 7.87 -5.33
C TYR A 261 -32.04 9.19 -5.91
N ALA A 262 -32.34 10.28 -5.21
CA ALA A 262 -31.81 11.59 -5.52
C ALA A 262 -31.49 12.33 -4.21
N LYS A 263 -30.38 13.05 -4.17
CA LYS A 263 -29.95 13.75 -2.94
C LYS A 263 -30.78 15.00 -2.64
N ASP A 264 -31.47 15.53 -3.64
CA ASP A 264 -32.24 16.78 -3.62
C ASP A 264 -33.74 16.57 -3.34
N ARG A 265 -34.26 15.35 -3.50
CA ARG A 265 -35.67 15.01 -3.29
C ARG A 265 -35.88 13.55 -2.94
N TYR A 266 -37.01 13.23 -2.33
CA TYR A 266 -37.43 11.85 -2.13
C TYR A 266 -37.86 11.21 -3.46
N VAL A 267 -37.35 10.02 -3.73
CA VAL A 267 -37.72 9.15 -4.85
C VAL A 267 -38.44 7.93 -4.30
N PRO A 268 -39.75 7.77 -4.57
CA PRO A 268 -40.48 6.58 -4.14
C PRO A 268 -39.95 5.35 -4.88
N ASN A 269 -39.78 4.26 -4.12
CA ASN A 269 -39.39 2.96 -4.67
C ASN A 269 -40.48 1.94 -4.33
N PRO A 270 -40.82 1.02 -5.24
CA PRO A 270 -41.80 -0.04 -4.99
C PRO A 270 -41.33 -1.06 -3.95
#